data_AF-A0A9N8ET17-F1
#
_entry.id   AF-A0A9N8ET17-F1
#
_cell.length_a   1.000
_cell.length_b   1.000
_cell.length_c   1.000
_cell.angle_alpha   90.00
_cell.angle_beta   90.00
_cell.angle_gamma   90.00
#
_symmetry.space_group_name_H-M   'P 1'
#
loop_
_entity.id
_entity.type
_entity.pdbx_description
1 polymer ?
#
loop_
_entity_poly.entity_id
_entity_poly.type
_entity_poly.pdbx_seq_one_letter_code
_entity_poly.pdbx_strand_id
1 'polypeptide(L)'
;MRLICPWATLFCAVAGWNHASSSMAANALSAITVTTRTTIPDQSPKDVQDFLASPGNWPKIVSTSMGVESEQNDVDKPLPVGGTVDELFGLPPILPLYVSWTCTKNNNYRPPSSSANTKQQQNALGRLEFFSTKGLQGVAENCEMVFDIQQQQLQQQSSSSGTNVVLNMKYDPVSFLAVLAVPILTLDNTIALQFLLPAAMRDQPELDKFRNLMGSLYGVAGLAHLADCIVGDSQLLTMAGAPTFDMLPLVGQVYALLWCLMGPLSFAMTKLFGGKGFADMGLILYGLVEVVGAGLIDVFYGSGSLEASALLIMNPLLNAILVQAVVAGAWSYSANKVPDGVTP
;
A
#
# COMPACT_ATOMS: atom_id res chain seq x y z
N MET A 1 6.23 -5.85 2.05
CA MET A 1 6.38 -4.68 2.90
C MET A 1 5.18 -3.78 2.65
N ARG A 2 4.14 -3.88 3.50
CA ARG A 2 3.42 -2.65 3.84
C ARG A 2 4.58 -1.73 4.21
N LEU A 3 4.80 -0.65 3.44
CA LEU A 3 5.80 0.37 3.80
C LEU A 3 5.81 0.39 5.32
N ILE A 4 6.94 0.03 5.96
CA ILE A 4 7.00 -0.05 7.42
C ILE A 4 6.28 1.18 7.88
N CYS A 5 5.09 0.95 8.43
CA CYS A 5 4.17 2.03 8.69
C CYS A 5 5.00 2.93 9.58
N PRO A 6 5.33 4.19 9.22
CA PRO A 6 6.18 5.00 10.07
C PRO A 6 5.57 5.15 11.47
N TRP A 7 4.28 4.80 11.62
CA TRP A 7 3.62 4.45 12.87
C TRP A 7 4.33 3.37 13.72
N ALA A 8 4.71 2.20 13.22
CA ALA A 8 5.31 1.16 14.05
C ALA A 8 6.66 1.60 14.65
N THR A 9 7.47 2.35 13.90
CA THR A 9 8.75 2.87 14.37
C THR A 9 8.57 4.08 15.30
N LEU A 10 7.58 4.95 15.02
CA LEU A 10 7.28 6.13 15.86
C LEU A 10 6.57 5.73 17.17
N PHE A 11 5.71 4.70 17.16
CA PHE A 11 4.99 4.23 18.35
C PHE A 11 5.87 3.35 19.26
N CYS A 12 6.74 2.50 18.71
CA CYS A 12 7.68 1.73 19.53
C CYS A 12 8.71 2.62 20.24
N ALA A 13 9.05 3.79 19.70
CA ALA A 13 9.94 4.75 20.37
C ALA A 13 9.26 5.47 21.56
N VAL A 14 7.92 5.49 21.63
CA VAL A 14 7.17 6.29 22.62
C VAL A 14 6.37 5.43 23.60
N ALA A 15 6.07 4.16 23.27
CA ALA A 15 5.39 3.21 24.14
C ALA A 15 6.17 2.83 25.43
N GLY A 16 7.39 3.34 25.62
CA GLY A 16 8.15 3.24 26.87
C GLY A 16 7.88 4.36 27.90
N TRP A 17 7.06 5.36 27.58
CA TRP A 17 6.83 6.51 28.47
C TRP A 17 5.65 6.27 29.42
N ASN A 18 5.92 5.63 30.57
CA ASN A 18 4.94 5.43 31.62
C ASN A 18 4.54 6.75 32.31
N HIS A 19 3.23 6.92 32.48
CA HIS A 19 2.46 7.86 33.30
C HIS A 19 3.25 8.81 34.23
N ALA A 20 3.55 10.00 33.75
CA ALA A 20 3.66 11.18 34.61
C ALA A 20 2.43 12.06 34.37
N SER A 21 1.48 12.02 35.31
CA SER A 21 0.26 12.83 35.33
C SER A 21 0.58 14.31 35.50
N SER A 22 1.02 14.96 34.42
CA SER A 22 1.20 16.40 34.37
C SER A 22 -0.05 16.99 33.75
N SER A 23 -0.88 17.66 34.57
CA SER A 23 -1.99 18.48 34.10
C SER A 23 -1.44 19.72 33.39
N MET A 24 -0.94 19.54 32.17
CA MET A 24 -0.70 20.65 31.27
C MET A 24 -2.06 21.12 30.77
N ALA A 25 -2.36 22.40 30.98
CA ALA A 25 -3.56 23.04 30.48
C ALA A 25 -3.71 22.72 28.98
N ALA A 26 -4.83 22.08 28.62
CA ALA A 26 -5.18 21.72 27.27
C ALA A 26 -5.38 22.99 26.44
N ASN A 27 -4.31 23.48 25.83
CA ASN A 27 -4.43 24.30 24.63
C ASN A 27 -5.08 23.40 23.59
N ALA A 28 -6.38 23.62 23.33
CA ALA A 28 -7.12 22.91 22.31
C ALA A 28 -6.40 23.13 20.97
N LEU A 29 -5.63 22.12 20.56
CA LEU A 29 -5.04 22.08 19.23
C LEU A 29 -6.21 22.12 18.24
N SER A 30 -6.10 22.98 17.23
CA SER A 30 -7.14 23.08 16.20
C SER A 30 -7.25 21.76 15.45
N ALA A 31 -8.48 21.41 15.04
CA ALA A 31 -8.74 20.25 14.20
C ALA A 31 -7.85 20.29 12.95
N ILE A 32 -7.23 19.16 12.63
CA ILE A 32 -6.38 19.01 11.45
C ILE A 32 -7.25 18.51 10.31
N THR A 33 -7.05 19.02 9.10
CA THR A 33 -7.75 18.55 7.89
C THR A 33 -6.76 18.32 6.76
N VAL A 34 -6.85 17.16 6.12
CA VAL A 34 -6.05 16.76 4.97
C VAL A 34 -7.00 16.46 3.81
N THR A 35 -6.83 17.19 2.70
CA THR A 35 -7.63 17.00 1.48
C THR A 35 -6.77 16.38 0.39
N THR A 36 -7.26 15.30 -0.22
CA THR A 36 -6.60 14.63 -1.35
C THR A 36 -7.61 14.46 -2.49
N ARG A 37 -7.13 14.59 -3.73
CA ARG A 37 -7.97 14.53 -4.94
C ARG A 37 -7.39 13.53 -5.94
N THR A 38 -8.26 12.83 -6.64
CA THR A 38 -7.91 11.90 -7.72
C THR A 38 -9.01 11.85 -8.78
N THR A 39 -8.65 11.36 -9.97
CA THR A 39 -9.58 11.08 -11.06
C THR A 39 -9.42 9.62 -11.46
N ILE A 40 -10.52 8.88 -11.46
CA ILE A 40 -10.56 7.48 -11.81
C ILE A 40 -11.15 7.36 -13.22
N PRO A 41 -10.32 7.05 -14.23
CA PRO A 41 -10.79 6.97 -15.61
C PRO A 41 -11.68 5.75 -15.80
N ASP A 42 -12.68 5.87 -16.67
CA ASP A 42 -13.56 4.80 -17.13
C ASP A 42 -14.35 4.10 -16.02
N GLN A 43 -14.53 4.77 -14.88
CA GLN A 43 -15.33 4.28 -13.76
C GLN A 43 -16.53 5.19 -13.56
N SER A 44 -17.71 4.58 -13.35
CA SER A 44 -18.91 5.34 -13.05
C SER A 44 -18.89 5.83 -11.58
N PRO A 45 -19.49 7.00 -11.27
CA PRO A 45 -19.55 7.49 -9.90
C PRO A 45 -20.25 6.53 -8.94
N LYS A 46 -21.22 5.76 -9.45
CA LYS A 46 -21.92 4.73 -8.67
C LYS A 46 -20.96 3.61 -8.28
N ASP A 47 -20.17 3.10 -9.21
CA ASP A 47 -19.24 2.00 -8.94
C ASP A 47 -18.13 2.43 -7.98
N VAL A 48 -17.63 3.67 -8.13
CA VAL A 48 -16.68 4.29 -7.20
C VAL A 48 -17.29 4.43 -5.81
N GLN A 49 -18.55 4.89 -5.73
CA GLN A 49 -19.24 5.03 -4.46
C GLN A 49 -19.48 3.68 -3.79
N ASP A 50 -19.98 2.69 -4.51
CA ASP A 50 -20.23 1.36 -3.96
C ASP A 50 -18.93 0.72 -3.49
N PHE A 51 -17.84 0.85 -4.26
CA PHE A 51 -16.52 0.37 -3.88
C PHE A 51 -16.03 0.99 -2.58
N LEU A 52 -16.08 2.33 -2.46
CA LEU A 52 -15.65 3.07 -1.26
C LEU A 52 -16.58 2.84 -0.07
N ALA A 53 -17.87 2.60 -0.31
CA ALA A 53 -18.85 2.37 0.74
C ALA A 53 -18.77 0.95 1.33
N SER A 54 -18.19 -0.02 0.61
CA SER A 54 -17.96 -1.39 1.09
C SER A 54 -16.66 -1.51 1.89
N PRO A 55 -16.70 -1.67 3.23
CA PRO A 55 -15.49 -1.60 4.05
C PRO A 55 -14.45 -2.70 3.79
N GLY A 56 -14.86 -3.86 3.27
CA GLY A 56 -13.95 -4.93 2.82
C GLY A 56 -13.00 -4.51 1.69
N ASN A 57 -13.27 -3.39 1.03
CA ASN A 57 -12.36 -2.81 0.04
C ASN A 57 -11.32 -1.85 0.62
N TRP A 58 -11.50 -1.34 1.85
CA TRP A 58 -10.61 -0.34 2.42
C TRP A 58 -9.15 -0.81 2.55
N PRO A 59 -8.86 -2.07 2.96
CA PRO A 59 -7.48 -2.57 2.98
C PRO A 59 -6.80 -2.62 1.60
N LYS A 60 -7.56 -2.51 0.51
CA LYS A 60 -7.02 -2.45 -0.86
C LYS A 60 -6.51 -1.05 -1.22
N ILE A 61 -6.98 -0.02 -0.51
CA ILE A 61 -6.66 1.38 -0.79
C ILE A 61 -5.95 2.07 0.37
N VAL A 62 -6.09 1.61 1.61
CA VAL A 62 -5.41 2.16 2.78
C VAL A 62 -4.22 1.27 3.12
N SER A 63 -3.00 1.75 2.87
CA SER A 63 -1.79 0.91 2.97
C SER A 63 -1.54 0.39 4.40
N THR A 64 -2.05 1.13 5.37
CA THR A 64 -1.90 0.89 6.81
C THR A 64 -3.01 0.00 7.39
N SER A 65 -4.09 -0.24 6.64
CA SER A 65 -5.26 -1.03 7.04
C SER A 65 -5.03 -2.52 6.82
N MET A 66 -5.10 -3.30 7.90
CA MET A 66 -4.90 -4.76 7.91
C MET A 66 -6.16 -5.52 7.54
N GLY A 67 -7.32 -4.96 7.84
CA GLY A 67 -8.63 -5.59 7.69
C GLY A 67 -9.72 -4.71 8.26
N VAL A 68 -10.96 -5.01 7.89
CA VAL A 68 -12.15 -4.39 8.46
C VAL A 68 -13.09 -5.50 8.91
N GLU A 69 -13.60 -5.37 10.12
CA GLU A 69 -14.49 -6.34 10.76
C GLU A 69 -15.79 -5.67 11.19
N SER A 70 -16.88 -6.44 11.25
CA SER A 70 -18.16 -5.97 11.79
C SER A 70 -18.97 -7.16 12.30
N GLU A 71 -19.59 -7.00 13.47
CA GLU A 71 -20.51 -8.00 14.03
C GLU A 71 -21.90 -7.92 13.39
N GLN A 72 -22.27 -6.76 12.85
CA GLN A 72 -23.64 -6.42 12.48
C GLN A 72 -23.83 -6.22 10.98
N ASN A 73 -22.77 -5.87 10.27
CA ASN A 73 -22.82 -5.50 8.86
C ASN A 73 -21.96 -6.45 8.02
N ASP A 74 -22.43 -6.73 6.81
CA ASP A 74 -21.64 -7.43 5.80
C ASP A 74 -20.61 -6.47 5.20
N VAL A 75 -19.33 -6.66 5.52
CA VAL A 75 -18.25 -5.75 5.12
C VAL A 75 -18.03 -5.67 3.61
N ASP A 76 -18.52 -6.65 2.84
CA ASP A 76 -18.39 -6.64 1.38
C ASP A 76 -19.49 -5.81 0.69
N LYS A 77 -20.50 -5.35 1.44
CA LYS A 77 -21.59 -4.52 0.94
C LYS A 77 -21.46 -3.06 1.38
N PRO A 78 -22.04 -2.11 0.62
CA PRO A 78 -22.09 -0.72 1.03
C PRO A 78 -22.66 -0.56 2.44
N LEU A 79 -21.90 0.07 3.33
CA LEU A 79 -22.29 0.26 4.73
C LEU A 79 -23.53 1.18 4.78
N PRO A 80 -24.64 0.75 5.42
CA PRO A 80 -25.82 1.60 5.56
C PRO A 80 -25.55 2.73 6.55
N VAL A 81 -26.31 3.83 6.44
CA VAL A 81 -26.25 4.93 7.41
C VAL A 81 -26.60 4.42 8.81
N GLY A 82 -25.76 4.75 9.79
CA GLY A 82 -25.81 4.24 11.16
C GLY A 82 -25.07 2.91 11.35
N GLY A 83 -24.65 2.24 10.28
CA GLY A 83 -23.84 1.04 10.34
C GLY A 83 -22.44 1.32 10.88
N THR A 84 -21.89 0.36 11.62
CA THR A 84 -20.58 0.45 12.26
C THR A 84 -19.65 -0.68 11.81
N VAL A 85 -18.36 -0.35 11.69
CA VAL A 85 -17.28 -1.29 11.41
C VAL A 85 -16.05 -0.94 12.22
N ASP A 86 -15.22 -1.93 12.53
CA ASP A 86 -13.94 -1.75 13.18
C ASP A 86 -12.83 -1.99 12.17
N GLU A 87 -12.03 -0.95 11.91
CA GLU A 87 -10.87 -1.04 11.05
C GLU A 87 -9.61 -1.29 11.88
N LEU A 88 -8.86 -2.34 11.50
CA LEU A 88 -7.61 -2.74 12.14
C LEU A 88 -6.43 -2.12 11.40
N PHE A 89 -5.60 -1.38 12.11
CA PHE A 89 -4.35 -0.78 11.64
C PHE A 89 -3.13 -1.40 12.32
N GLY A 90 -1.96 -1.18 11.72
CA GLY A 90 -0.66 -1.47 12.32
C GLY A 90 -0.08 -2.84 11.98
N LEU A 91 0.68 -3.43 12.89
CA LEU A 91 1.34 -4.73 12.73
C LEU A 91 0.82 -5.71 13.80
N PRO A 92 -0.31 -6.38 13.56
CA PRO A 92 -0.75 -7.49 14.40
C PRO A 92 0.34 -8.58 14.47
N PRO A 93 0.63 -9.16 15.64
CA PRO A 93 -0.03 -8.97 16.95
C PRO A 93 0.63 -7.90 17.84
N ILE A 94 1.68 -7.23 17.39
CA ILE A 94 2.56 -6.41 18.25
C ILE A 94 1.86 -5.13 18.70
N LEU A 95 1.14 -4.46 17.79
CA LEU A 95 0.39 -3.23 18.06
C LEU A 95 -0.88 -3.17 17.19
N PRO A 96 -1.94 -3.91 17.56
CA PRO A 96 -3.23 -3.80 16.88
C PRO A 96 -3.89 -2.48 17.29
N LEU A 97 -4.05 -1.59 16.32
CA LEU A 97 -4.72 -0.31 16.51
C LEU A 97 -6.11 -0.39 15.88
N TYR A 98 -7.15 -0.08 16.63
CA TYR A 98 -8.53 -0.14 16.15
C TYR A 98 -9.13 1.26 16.04
N VAL A 99 -9.87 1.49 14.96
CA VAL A 99 -10.75 2.66 14.83
C VAL A 99 -12.15 2.15 14.47
N SER A 100 -13.12 2.49 15.32
CA SER A 100 -14.52 2.16 15.08
C SER A 100 -15.18 3.28 14.27
N TRP A 101 -15.58 2.98 13.05
CA TRP A 101 -16.18 3.92 12.11
C TRP A 101 -17.69 3.73 12.05
N THR A 102 -18.43 4.84 12.10
CA THR A 102 -19.88 4.87 11.85
C THR A 102 -20.15 5.58 10.53
N CYS A 103 -20.92 4.97 9.63
CA CYS A 103 -21.39 5.67 8.44
C CYS A 103 -22.45 6.70 8.83
N THR A 104 -22.12 7.99 8.78
CA THR A 104 -23.08 9.06 9.08
C THR A 104 -23.85 9.50 7.84
N LYS A 105 -23.29 9.26 6.64
CA LYS A 105 -23.92 9.61 5.37
C LYS A 105 -23.50 8.67 4.26
N ASN A 106 -24.49 8.17 3.53
CA ASN A 106 -24.30 7.42 2.30
C ASN A 106 -25.37 7.87 1.29
N ASN A 107 -25.15 9.03 0.69
CA ASN A 107 -26.07 9.57 -0.30
C ASN A 107 -25.83 8.82 -1.61
N ASN A 108 -26.58 7.74 -1.84
CA ASN A 108 -26.52 6.96 -3.09
C ASN A 108 -26.49 7.89 -4.31
N TYR A 109 -25.52 7.64 -5.19
CA TYR A 109 -25.43 8.33 -6.48
C TYR A 109 -26.80 8.32 -7.16
N ARG A 110 -27.35 9.50 -7.40
CA ARG A 110 -28.53 9.68 -8.25
C ARG A 110 -28.07 10.27 -9.57
N PRO A 111 -28.31 9.60 -10.71
CA PRO A 111 -28.03 10.19 -12.00
C PRO A 111 -28.81 11.52 -12.11
N PRO A 112 -28.22 12.56 -12.72
CA PRO A 112 -28.89 13.84 -12.86
C PRO A 112 -30.23 13.63 -13.57
N SER A 113 -31.32 14.00 -12.89
CA SER A 113 -32.66 14.02 -13.46
C SER A 113 -32.69 15.08 -14.57
N SER A 114 -33.20 14.72 -15.74
CA SER A 114 -33.33 15.59 -16.93
C SER A 114 -34.21 16.83 -16.72
N SER A 115 -34.79 17.03 -15.53
CA SER A 115 -35.78 18.08 -15.24
C SER A 115 -35.39 19.04 -14.09
N ALA A 116 -34.17 18.99 -13.55
CA ALA A 116 -33.77 19.86 -12.43
C ALA A 116 -33.02 21.13 -12.90
N ASN A 117 -33.62 22.31 -12.66
CA ASN A 117 -33.04 23.61 -12.96
C ASN A 117 -31.78 23.91 -12.11
N THR A 118 -30.62 23.67 -12.71
CA THR A 118 -29.45 24.56 -12.86
C THR A 118 -29.11 25.53 -11.72
N LYS A 119 -28.25 25.07 -10.79
CA LYS A 119 -27.07 25.75 -10.20
C LYS A 119 -26.68 25.20 -8.82
N GLN A 120 -27.62 24.63 -8.05
CA GLN A 120 -27.31 24.06 -6.73
C GLN A 120 -26.94 22.57 -6.75
N GLN A 121 -27.19 21.86 -7.86
CA GLN A 121 -26.94 20.41 -7.98
C GLN A 121 -25.58 20.06 -8.61
N GLN A 122 -24.64 21.02 -8.68
CA GLN A 122 -23.26 20.77 -9.11
C GLN A 122 -22.34 20.31 -7.96
N ASN A 123 -22.86 20.25 -6.73
CA ASN A 123 -22.11 19.82 -5.55
C ASN A 123 -22.29 18.31 -5.35
N ALA A 124 -21.29 17.51 -5.70
CA ALA A 124 -21.16 16.06 -5.42
C ALA A 124 -22.38 15.18 -5.83
N LEU A 125 -22.21 14.38 -6.89
CA LEU A 125 -23.25 13.43 -7.31
C LEU A 125 -23.40 12.26 -6.32
N GLY A 126 -22.35 11.95 -5.57
CA GLY A 126 -22.35 11.01 -4.44
C GLY A 126 -21.51 11.56 -3.28
N ARG A 127 -21.90 11.24 -2.05
CA ARG A 127 -21.16 11.64 -0.85
C ARG A 127 -21.23 10.57 0.23
N LEU A 128 -20.05 10.18 0.74
CA LEU A 128 -19.88 9.25 1.85
C LEU A 128 -19.24 9.98 3.02
N GLU A 129 -19.75 9.76 4.22
CA GLU A 129 -19.17 10.29 5.46
C GLU A 129 -19.08 9.16 6.49
N PHE A 130 -17.89 8.96 7.04
CA PHE A 130 -17.62 8.07 8.15
C PHE A 130 -17.06 8.87 9.31
N PHE A 131 -17.55 8.59 10.52
CA PHE A 131 -17.16 9.32 11.73
C PHE A 131 -16.79 8.35 12.85
N SER A 132 -15.77 8.71 13.63
CA SER A 132 -15.35 8.01 14.83
C SER A 132 -15.14 9.01 15.96
N THR A 133 -16.04 9.00 16.95
CA THR A 133 -15.91 9.88 18.12
C THR A 133 -14.63 9.59 18.91
N LYS A 134 -14.30 8.30 19.07
CA LYS A 134 -13.12 7.86 19.83
C LYS A 134 -11.82 7.98 19.03
N GLY A 135 -11.91 7.99 17.70
CA GLY A 135 -10.76 8.02 16.81
C GLY A 135 -9.75 6.92 17.13
N LEU A 136 -8.47 7.30 17.22
CA LEU A 136 -7.37 6.43 17.58
C LEU A 136 -6.87 6.79 18.98
N GLN A 137 -7.07 5.88 19.93
CA GLN A 137 -6.81 6.11 21.37
C GLN A 137 -5.40 6.68 21.64
N GLY A 138 -5.34 7.80 22.35
CA GLY A 138 -4.09 8.49 22.72
C GLY A 138 -3.43 9.29 21.58
N VAL A 139 -4.03 9.30 20.40
CA VAL A 139 -3.51 9.97 19.21
C VAL A 139 -4.50 11.04 18.74
N ALA A 140 -5.70 10.63 18.35
CA ALA A 140 -6.68 11.49 17.73
C ALA A 140 -8.11 11.09 18.12
N GLU A 141 -8.99 12.08 18.26
CA GLU A 141 -10.43 11.92 18.51
C GLU A 141 -11.24 12.60 17.40
N ASN A 142 -12.54 12.35 17.36
CA ASN A 142 -13.48 12.94 16.39
C ASN A 142 -12.98 12.82 14.93
N CYS A 143 -12.47 11.64 14.58
CA CYS A 143 -11.98 11.36 13.24
C CYS A 143 -13.14 11.34 12.24
N GLU A 144 -12.98 12.01 11.12
CA GLU A 144 -13.97 12.14 10.06
C GLU A 144 -13.31 11.83 8.71
N MET A 145 -13.96 10.99 7.92
CA MET A 145 -13.54 10.58 6.59
C MET A 145 -14.68 10.89 5.62
N VAL A 146 -14.48 11.88 4.74
CA VAL A 146 -15.49 12.34 3.80
C VAL A 146 -15.02 12.13 2.36
N PHE A 147 -15.79 11.38 1.58
CA PHE A 147 -15.59 11.25 0.14
C PHE A 147 -16.66 12.04 -0.60
N ASP A 148 -16.25 13.02 -1.41
CA ASP A 148 -17.10 13.67 -2.39
C ASP A 148 -16.80 13.08 -3.79
N ILE A 149 -17.83 12.54 -4.45
CA ILE A 149 -17.73 11.80 -5.71
C ILE A 149 -18.48 12.55 -6.80
N GLN A 150 -17.80 12.85 -7.90
CA GLN A 150 -18.31 13.68 -8.99
C GLN A 150 -17.99 13.06 -10.35
N GLN A 151 -18.95 13.05 -11.27
CA GLN A 151 -18.67 12.74 -12.66
C GLN A 151 -17.83 13.88 -13.25
N GLN A 152 -16.68 13.56 -13.81
CA GLN A 152 -15.94 14.51 -14.63
C GLN A 152 -16.76 14.79 -15.89
N GLN A 153 -17.24 16.03 -16.03
CA GLN A 153 -17.91 16.43 -17.26
C GLN A 153 -16.89 16.45 -18.39
N LEU A 154 -17.21 15.75 -19.48
CA LEU A 154 -16.41 15.73 -20.70
C LEU A 154 -16.29 17.18 -21.20
N GLN A 155 -15.12 17.80 -21.02
CA GLN A 155 -14.77 19.02 -21.73
C GLN A 155 -14.52 18.65 -23.20
N GLN A 156 -15.59 18.48 -23.98
CA GLN A 156 -15.73 18.40 -25.46
C GLN A 156 -14.65 17.74 -26.35
N GLN A 157 -13.54 17.21 -25.85
CA GLN A 157 -12.39 16.77 -26.65
C GLN A 157 -11.72 15.47 -26.19
N SER A 158 -12.00 14.95 -24.99
CA SER A 158 -11.54 13.63 -24.54
C SER A 158 -12.72 12.68 -24.45
N SER A 159 -12.67 11.53 -25.12
CA SER A 159 -13.75 10.52 -25.18
C SER A 159 -13.97 9.74 -23.87
N SER A 160 -13.02 9.76 -22.93
CA SER A 160 -13.10 8.96 -21.70
C SER A 160 -13.86 9.68 -20.58
N SER A 161 -14.92 9.06 -20.05
CA SER A 161 -15.61 9.54 -18.86
C SER A 161 -14.81 9.18 -17.60
N GLY A 162 -14.51 10.15 -16.75
CA GLY A 162 -13.81 9.94 -15.48
C GLY A 162 -14.71 10.23 -14.29
N THR A 163 -14.36 9.66 -13.12
CA THR A 163 -14.95 10.02 -11.83
C THR A 163 -13.91 10.72 -10.96
N ASN A 164 -14.20 11.95 -10.57
CA ASN A 164 -13.40 12.71 -9.60
C ASN A 164 -13.80 12.31 -8.18
N VAL A 165 -12.80 12.02 -7.35
CA VAL A 165 -12.96 11.71 -5.93
C VAL A 165 -12.14 12.70 -5.11
N VAL A 166 -12.77 13.29 -4.09
CA VAL A 166 -12.12 14.15 -3.11
C VAL A 166 -12.27 13.50 -1.74
N LEU A 167 -11.17 13.12 -1.11
CA LEU A 167 -11.12 12.67 0.28
C LEU A 167 -10.76 13.85 1.17
N ASN A 168 -11.58 14.13 2.17
CA ASN A 168 -11.25 14.99 3.29
C ASN A 168 -11.17 14.14 4.55
N MET A 169 -9.98 14.06 5.12
CA MET A 169 -9.73 13.46 6.43
C MET A 169 -9.60 14.57 7.46
N LYS A 170 -10.35 14.50 8.55
CA LYS A 170 -10.30 15.47 9.65
C LYS A 170 -10.22 14.76 10.99
N TYR A 171 -9.50 15.33 11.96
CA TYR A 171 -9.43 14.81 13.32
C TYR A 171 -8.97 15.86 14.32
N ASP A 172 -9.29 15.64 15.60
CA ASP A 172 -8.82 16.46 16.72
C ASP A 172 -7.60 15.78 17.35
N PRO A 173 -6.40 16.39 17.31
CA PRO A 173 -5.20 15.76 17.86
C PRO A 173 -5.23 15.78 19.41
N VAL A 174 -5.12 14.61 20.01
CA VAL A 174 -5.05 14.43 21.47
C VAL A 174 -3.60 14.43 21.97
N SER A 175 -2.63 14.15 21.09
CA SER A 175 -1.21 14.16 21.42
C SER A 175 -0.36 14.83 20.35
N PHE A 176 0.86 15.23 20.73
CA PHE A 176 1.83 15.80 19.79
C PHE A 176 2.20 14.82 18.66
N LEU A 177 2.09 13.51 18.90
CA LEU A 177 2.29 12.48 17.88
C LEU A 177 1.31 12.65 16.72
N ALA A 178 0.07 13.06 16.98
CA ALA A 178 -0.93 13.27 15.94
C ALA A 178 -0.63 14.46 15.04
N VAL A 179 0.10 15.47 15.55
CA VAL A 179 0.61 16.59 14.75
C VAL A 179 1.80 16.14 13.90
N LEU A 180 2.71 15.34 14.47
CA LEU A 180 3.83 14.77 13.72
C LEU A 180 3.39 13.74 12.66
N ALA A 181 2.22 13.13 12.82
CA ALA A 181 1.67 12.17 11.87
C ALA A 181 1.12 12.84 10.59
N VAL A 182 0.94 14.16 10.54
CA VAL A 182 0.33 14.86 9.38
C VAL A 182 1.04 14.59 8.05
N PRO A 183 2.38 14.70 7.94
CA PRO A 183 3.06 14.44 6.67
C PRO A 183 2.90 12.98 6.22
N ILE A 184 2.93 12.05 7.18
CA ILE A 184 2.74 10.63 6.95
C ILE A 184 1.32 10.36 6.45
N LEU A 185 0.31 10.91 7.12
CA LEU A 185 -1.09 10.75 6.74
C LEU A 185 -1.37 11.37 5.36
N THR A 186 -0.75 12.52 5.06
CA THR A 186 -0.84 13.14 3.74
C THR A 186 -0.26 12.24 2.65
N LEU A 187 0.88 11.61 2.93
CA LEU A 187 1.50 10.66 2.01
C LEU A 187 0.64 9.40 1.85
N ASP A 188 0.12 8.82 2.94
CA ASP A 188 -0.74 7.63 2.90
C ASP A 188 -2.02 7.92 2.11
N ASN A 189 -2.70 9.04 2.37
CA ASN A 189 -3.89 9.47 1.61
C ASN A 189 -3.58 9.69 0.12
N THR A 190 -2.41 10.27 -0.19
CA THR A 190 -1.97 10.48 -1.57
C THR A 190 -1.75 9.15 -2.28
N ILE A 191 -1.03 8.21 -1.65
CA ILE A 191 -0.82 6.86 -2.19
C ILE A 191 -2.15 6.14 -2.36
N ALA A 192 -3.02 6.21 -1.34
CA ALA A 192 -4.32 5.59 -1.32
C ALA A 192 -5.20 6.04 -2.50
N LEU A 193 -5.39 7.34 -2.66
CA LEU A 193 -6.29 7.88 -3.68
C LEU A 193 -5.68 7.94 -5.08
N GLN A 194 -4.41 8.31 -5.22
CA GLN A 194 -3.84 8.53 -6.57
C GLN A 194 -3.34 7.24 -7.21
N PHE A 195 -2.98 6.23 -6.41
CA PHE A 195 -2.39 5.01 -6.92
C PHE A 195 -3.25 3.78 -6.60
N LEU A 196 -3.54 3.54 -5.32
CA LEU A 196 -4.18 2.29 -4.91
C LEU A 196 -5.65 2.21 -5.32
N LEU A 197 -6.42 3.30 -5.19
CA LEU A 197 -7.83 3.32 -5.56
C LEU A 197 -8.05 3.08 -7.07
N PRO A 198 -7.39 3.80 -8.00
CA PRO A 198 -7.48 3.49 -9.42
C PRO A 198 -7.04 2.06 -9.74
N ALA A 199 -5.96 1.56 -9.10
CA ALA A 199 -5.47 0.20 -9.33
C ALA A 199 -6.45 -0.87 -8.83
N ALA A 200 -7.10 -0.65 -7.68
CA ALA A 200 -8.06 -1.58 -7.09
C ALA A 200 -9.35 -1.66 -7.90
N MET A 201 -9.76 -0.55 -8.52
CA MET A 201 -10.97 -0.44 -9.33
C MET A 201 -10.78 -0.90 -10.79
N ARG A 202 -9.56 -0.87 -11.31
CA ARG A 202 -9.29 -1.40 -12.66
C ARG A 202 -9.25 -2.92 -12.65
N ASP A 203 -9.99 -3.54 -13.56
CA ASP A 203 -9.71 -4.90 -13.99
C ASP A 203 -8.43 -4.87 -14.84
N GLN A 204 -7.37 -5.51 -14.33
CA GLN A 204 -6.04 -5.50 -14.95
C GLN A 204 -5.60 -6.93 -15.22
N PRO A 205 -6.21 -7.62 -16.19
CA PRO A 205 -5.85 -9.00 -16.51
C PRO A 205 -4.37 -9.12 -16.91
N GLU A 206 -3.81 -8.08 -17.53
CA GLU A 206 -2.39 -8.05 -17.91
C GLU A 206 -1.45 -7.90 -16.70
N LEU A 207 -1.81 -7.07 -15.71
CA LEU A 207 -1.04 -6.97 -14.48
C LEU A 207 -1.13 -8.26 -13.66
N ASP A 208 -2.29 -8.90 -13.66
CA ASP A 208 -2.47 -10.19 -12.98
C ASP A 208 -1.65 -11.29 -13.67
N LYS A 209 -1.53 -11.29 -15.01
CA LYS A 209 -0.59 -12.15 -15.73
C LYS A 209 0.86 -11.87 -15.33
N PHE A 210 1.27 -10.59 -15.27
CA PHE A 210 2.61 -10.20 -14.84
C PHE A 210 2.93 -10.68 -13.43
N ARG A 211 2.04 -10.41 -12.46
CA ARG A 211 2.15 -10.86 -11.07
C ARG A 211 2.31 -12.38 -10.99
N ASN A 212 1.46 -13.12 -11.71
CA ASN A 212 1.51 -14.58 -11.76
C ASN A 212 2.82 -15.12 -12.35
N LEU A 213 3.32 -14.48 -13.40
CA LEU A 213 4.58 -14.83 -14.03
C LEU A 213 5.75 -14.57 -13.07
N MET A 214 5.86 -13.34 -12.57
CA MET A 214 6.95 -12.94 -11.67
C MET A 214 6.95 -13.72 -10.37
N GLY A 215 5.78 -13.94 -9.76
CA GLY A 215 5.65 -14.78 -8.57
C GLY A 215 6.16 -16.21 -8.81
N SER A 216 5.86 -16.80 -9.97
CA SER A 216 6.39 -18.12 -10.36
C SER A 216 7.90 -18.11 -10.59
N LEU A 217 8.41 -17.12 -11.31
CA LEU A 217 9.84 -16.97 -11.58
C LEU A 217 10.63 -16.79 -10.29
N TYR A 218 10.18 -15.91 -9.39
CA TYR A 218 10.81 -15.71 -8.07
C TYR A 218 10.73 -16.97 -7.20
N GLY A 219 9.60 -17.68 -7.22
CA GLY A 219 9.46 -18.97 -6.54
C GLY A 219 10.52 -19.98 -6.97
N VAL A 220 10.65 -20.19 -8.29
CA VAL A 220 11.64 -21.12 -8.85
C VAL A 220 13.07 -20.64 -8.58
N ALA A 221 13.34 -19.35 -8.78
CA ALA A 221 14.66 -18.77 -8.53
C ALA A 221 15.09 -18.95 -7.06
N GLY A 222 14.22 -18.64 -6.10
CA GLY A 222 14.54 -18.80 -4.68
C GLY A 222 14.83 -20.25 -4.28
N LEU A 223 14.11 -21.23 -4.84
CA LEU A 223 14.41 -22.65 -4.63
C LEU A 223 15.74 -23.07 -5.28
N ALA A 224 16.03 -22.57 -6.49
CA ALA A 224 17.30 -22.83 -7.15
C ALA A 224 18.48 -22.22 -6.37
N HIS A 225 18.32 -21.00 -5.86
CA HIS A 225 19.33 -20.34 -5.02
C HIS A 225 19.53 -21.09 -3.69
N LEU A 226 18.46 -21.60 -3.09
CA LEU A 226 18.56 -22.42 -1.89
C LEU A 226 19.36 -23.69 -2.17
N ALA A 227 19.08 -24.37 -3.28
CA ALA A 227 19.83 -25.55 -3.69
C ALA A 227 21.31 -25.24 -3.93
N ASP A 228 21.62 -24.14 -4.62
CA ASP A 228 23.01 -23.66 -4.82
C ASP A 228 23.72 -23.33 -3.50
N CYS A 229 23.01 -22.77 -2.51
CA CYS A 229 23.57 -22.49 -1.19
C CYS A 229 23.90 -23.76 -0.38
N ILE A 230 23.13 -24.84 -0.53
CA ILE A 230 23.22 -26.02 0.38
C ILE A 230 23.90 -27.24 -0.22
N VAL A 231 23.94 -27.40 -1.55
CA VAL A 231 24.43 -28.62 -2.22
C VAL A 231 25.93 -28.54 -2.57
N GLY A 232 26.59 -27.40 -2.36
CA GLY A 232 28.03 -27.27 -2.57
C GLY A 232 28.51 -25.83 -2.50
N ASP A 233 29.64 -25.56 -3.16
CA ASP A 233 30.21 -24.23 -3.30
C ASP A 233 29.26 -23.36 -4.14
N SER A 234 28.51 -22.49 -3.48
CA SER A 234 27.51 -21.63 -4.13
C SER A 234 28.14 -20.80 -5.25
N GLN A 235 27.78 -21.11 -6.49
CA GLN A 235 28.25 -20.36 -7.65
C GLN A 235 27.62 -18.97 -7.68
N LEU A 236 26.39 -18.84 -7.19
CA LEU A 236 25.70 -17.57 -7.21
C LEU A 236 26.35 -16.55 -6.27
N LEU A 237 26.65 -16.94 -5.03
CA LEU A 237 27.31 -16.05 -4.07
C LEU A 237 28.69 -15.64 -4.56
N THR A 238 29.46 -16.59 -5.11
CA THR A 238 30.80 -16.32 -5.66
C THR A 238 30.75 -15.41 -6.89
N MET A 239 29.77 -15.58 -7.78
CA MET A 239 29.52 -14.65 -8.89
C MET A 239 29.10 -13.24 -8.42
N ALA A 240 28.41 -13.14 -7.28
CA ALA A 240 28.08 -11.86 -6.65
C ALA A 240 29.28 -11.24 -5.89
N GLY A 241 30.44 -11.88 -5.86
CA GLY A 241 31.63 -11.41 -5.15
C GLY A 241 31.64 -11.72 -3.65
N ALA A 242 30.72 -12.56 -3.17
CA ALA A 242 30.70 -13.06 -1.80
C ALA A 242 31.44 -14.42 -1.69
N PRO A 243 31.91 -14.81 -0.49
CA PRO A 243 32.35 -16.17 -0.23
C PRO A 243 31.23 -17.20 -0.45
N THR A 244 31.60 -18.48 -0.57
CA THR A 244 30.63 -19.59 -0.55
C THR A 244 29.82 -19.59 0.74
N PHE A 245 28.64 -20.21 0.72
CA PHE A 245 27.68 -20.15 1.83
C PHE A 245 28.28 -20.57 3.17
N ASP A 246 29.05 -21.65 3.20
CA ASP A 246 29.73 -22.18 4.39
C ASP A 246 30.83 -21.25 4.95
N MET A 247 31.42 -20.41 4.09
CA MET A 247 32.42 -19.41 4.46
C MET A 247 31.83 -18.08 4.93
N LEU A 248 30.53 -17.84 4.72
CA LEU A 248 29.88 -16.65 5.23
C LEU A 248 29.83 -16.66 6.77
N PRO A 249 29.94 -15.50 7.44
CA PRO A 249 29.63 -15.42 8.86
C PRO A 249 28.17 -15.83 9.10
N LEU A 250 27.84 -16.29 10.30
CA LEU A 250 26.51 -16.81 10.63
C LEU A 250 25.37 -15.84 10.22
N VAL A 251 25.57 -14.53 10.44
CA VAL A 251 24.59 -13.51 10.03
C VAL A 251 24.40 -13.47 8.51
N GLY A 252 25.48 -13.62 7.74
CA GLY A 252 25.43 -13.70 6.27
C GLY A 252 24.75 -14.97 5.78
N GLN A 253 24.98 -16.12 6.43
CA GLN A 253 24.29 -17.37 6.13
C GLN A 253 22.77 -17.24 6.36
N VAL A 254 22.36 -16.71 7.51
CA VAL A 254 20.95 -16.47 7.82
C VAL A 254 20.32 -15.54 6.79
N TYR A 255 21.04 -14.48 6.37
CA TYR A 255 20.54 -13.56 5.35
C TYR A 255 20.41 -14.22 3.97
N ALA A 256 21.40 -15.01 3.55
CA ALA A 256 21.34 -15.75 2.28
C ALA A 256 20.13 -16.70 2.25
N LEU A 257 19.85 -17.41 3.35
CA LEU A 257 18.65 -18.23 3.48
C LEU A 257 17.36 -17.39 3.43
N LEU A 258 17.32 -16.25 4.12
CA LEU A 258 16.17 -15.34 4.07
C LEU A 258 15.88 -14.88 2.63
N TRP A 259 16.92 -14.49 1.88
CA TRP A 259 16.79 -14.11 0.48
C TRP A 259 16.27 -15.27 -0.39
N CYS A 260 16.80 -16.49 -0.22
CA CYS A 260 16.30 -17.67 -0.91
C CYS A 260 14.81 -17.93 -0.62
N LEU A 261 14.37 -17.70 0.62
CA LEU A 261 12.97 -17.87 1.05
C LEU A 261 12.03 -16.77 0.54
N MET A 262 12.52 -15.59 0.17
CA MET A 262 11.67 -14.52 -0.38
C MET A 262 11.04 -14.92 -1.71
N GLY A 263 11.70 -15.76 -2.50
CA GLY A 263 11.15 -16.28 -3.75
C GLY A 263 9.88 -17.11 -3.54
N PRO A 264 9.94 -18.22 -2.79
CA PRO A 264 8.78 -19.01 -2.39
C PRO A 264 7.70 -18.20 -1.67
N LEU A 265 8.09 -17.24 -0.84
CA LEU A 265 7.14 -16.34 -0.19
C LEU A 265 6.39 -15.47 -1.21
N SER A 266 7.08 -14.88 -2.18
CA SER A 266 6.46 -14.11 -3.26
C SER A 266 5.51 -14.97 -4.11
N PHE A 267 5.89 -16.20 -4.40
CA PHE A 267 5.02 -17.18 -5.07
C PHE A 267 3.76 -17.46 -4.25
N ALA A 268 3.91 -17.78 -2.96
CA ALA A 268 2.80 -18.05 -2.05
C ALA A 268 1.86 -16.84 -1.93
N MET A 269 2.41 -15.63 -1.77
CA MET A 269 1.66 -14.37 -1.76
C MET A 269 0.83 -14.17 -3.04
N THR A 270 1.38 -14.57 -4.18
CA THR A 270 0.69 -14.48 -5.48
C THR A 270 -0.38 -15.55 -5.65
N LYS A 271 -0.12 -16.80 -5.23
CA LYS A 271 -0.98 -17.97 -5.55
C LYS A 271 -2.00 -18.33 -4.47
N LEU A 272 -1.63 -18.19 -3.20
CA LEU A 272 -2.44 -18.70 -2.08
C LEU A 272 -3.35 -17.62 -1.49
N PHE A 273 -2.91 -16.37 -1.49
CA PHE A 273 -3.67 -15.28 -0.85
C PHE A 273 -4.54 -14.50 -1.83
N GLY A 274 -4.39 -14.69 -3.15
CA GLY A 274 -5.32 -14.28 -4.21
C GLY A 274 -5.59 -12.78 -4.38
N GLY A 275 -5.13 -11.93 -3.45
CA GLY A 275 -5.33 -10.50 -3.50
C GLY A 275 -4.26 -9.80 -4.34
N LYS A 276 -4.69 -8.93 -5.26
CA LYS A 276 -3.81 -8.06 -6.06
C LYS A 276 -2.72 -7.39 -5.20
N GLY A 277 -3.09 -6.92 -4.00
CA GLY A 277 -2.16 -6.30 -3.05
C GLY A 277 -1.11 -7.26 -2.45
N PHE A 278 -1.45 -8.52 -2.19
CA PHE A 278 -0.48 -9.50 -1.68
C PHE A 278 0.55 -9.89 -2.74
N ALA A 279 0.14 -10.02 -4.01
CA ALA A 279 1.07 -10.30 -5.09
C ALA A 279 2.12 -9.19 -5.25
N ASP A 280 1.69 -7.92 -5.27
CA ASP A 280 2.61 -6.78 -5.32
C ASP A 280 3.53 -6.75 -4.08
N MET A 281 2.98 -7.11 -2.92
CA MET A 281 3.74 -7.21 -1.68
C MET A 281 4.91 -8.19 -1.75
N GLY A 282 4.68 -9.35 -2.36
CA GLY A 282 5.69 -10.37 -2.57
C GLY A 282 6.83 -9.87 -3.45
N LEU A 283 6.50 -9.20 -4.56
CA LEU A 283 7.48 -8.62 -5.48
C LEU A 283 8.34 -7.56 -4.79
N ILE A 284 7.71 -6.67 -4.02
CA ILE A 284 8.41 -5.60 -3.28
C ILE A 284 9.35 -6.20 -2.22
N LEU A 285 8.89 -7.20 -1.45
CA LEU A 285 9.74 -7.84 -0.43
C LEU A 285 10.95 -8.52 -1.05
N TYR A 286 10.74 -9.27 -2.13
CA TYR A 286 11.82 -9.93 -2.84
C TYR A 286 12.86 -8.91 -3.30
N GLY A 287 12.42 -7.86 -4.01
CA GLY A 287 13.32 -6.84 -4.53
C GLY A 287 14.08 -6.08 -3.44
N LEU A 288 13.42 -5.76 -2.33
CA LEU A 288 14.07 -5.10 -1.21
C LEU A 288 15.17 -5.96 -0.57
N VAL A 289 14.86 -7.23 -0.28
CA VAL A 289 15.83 -8.15 0.34
C VAL A 289 16.99 -8.40 -0.61
N GLU A 290 16.75 -8.49 -1.92
CA GLU A 290 17.82 -8.58 -2.91
C GLU A 290 18.73 -7.35 -2.91
N VAL A 291 18.16 -6.14 -2.97
CA VAL A 291 18.94 -4.89 -3.00
C VAL A 291 19.73 -4.69 -1.70
N VAL A 292 19.12 -4.94 -0.54
CA VAL A 292 19.81 -4.85 0.75
C VAL A 292 20.94 -5.88 0.83
N GLY A 293 20.69 -7.13 0.43
CA GLY A 293 21.69 -8.18 0.40
C GLY A 293 22.89 -7.83 -0.48
N ALA A 294 22.62 -7.33 -1.68
CA ALA A 294 23.65 -6.88 -2.61
C ALA A 294 24.47 -5.71 -2.05
N GLY A 295 23.83 -4.76 -1.36
CA GLY A 295 24.51 -3.66 -0.67
C GLY A 295 25.38 -4.14 0.50
N LEU A 296 24.93 -5.16 1.25
CA LEU A 296 25.76 -5.77 2.30
C LEU A 296 26.99 -6.47 1.70
N ILE A 297 26.83 -7.15 0.55
CA ILE A 297 27.97 -7.76 -0.14
C ILE A 297 28.98 -6.69 -0.57
N ASP A 298 28.51 -5.59 -1.14
CA ASP A 298 29.35 -4.47 -1.56
C ASP A 298 30.14 -3.86 -0.37
N VAL A 299 29.47 -3.64 0.77
CA VAL A 299 30.09 -3.06 1.97
C VAL A 299 31.12 -4.01 2.60
N PHE A 300 30.80 -5.30 2.73
CA PHE A 300 31.64 -6.24 3.49
C PHE A 300 32.70 -6.95 2.64
N TYR A 301 32.49 -7.07 1.33
CA TYR A 301 33.36 -7.85 0.44
C TYR A 301 33.82 -7.09 -0.82
N GLY A 302 33.18 -5.96 -1.17
CA GLY A 302 33.44 -5.22 -2.42
C GLY A 302 34.72 -4.37 -2.44
N SER A 303 35.38 -4.13 -1.30
CA SER A 303 36.54 -3.23 -1.21
C SER A 303 37.91 -3.88 -1.47
N GLY A 304 37.96 -5.20 -1.72
CA GLY A 304 39.22 -5.96 -1.81
C GLY A 304 39.67 -6.43 -3.21
N SER A 305 38.84 -6.37 -4.25
CA SER A 305 39.08 -7.07 -5.53
C SER A 305 39.27 -6.17 -6.75
N LEU A 306 39.61 -4.89 -6.55
CA LEU A 306 39.83 -3.88 -7.62
C LEU A 306 40.93 -4.24 -8.63
N GLU A 307 41.69 -5.32 -8.45
CA GLU A 307 42.71 -5.77 -9.41
C GLU A 307 42.29 -6.97 -10.28
N ALA A 308 41.13 -7.59 -10.04
CA ALA A 308 40.71 -8.76 -10.81
C ALA A 308 39.71 -8.40 -11.93
N SER A 309 40.27 -7.94 -13.05
CA SER A 309 39.71 -8.01 -14.41
C SER A 309 38.70 -6.93 -14.81
N ALA A 310 39.12 -6.11 -15.77
CA ALA A 310 38.37 -5.08 -16.50
C ALA A 310 37.22 -5.60 -17.39
N LEU A 311 36.59 -6.72 -17.02
CA LEU A 311 35.40 -7.22 -17.67
C LEU A 311 34.22 -6.75 -16.84
N LEU A 312 33.47 -5.79 -17.39
CA LEU A 312 32.18 -5.16 -17.01
C LEU A 312 31.21 -5.94 -16.09
N ILE A 313 31.67 -6.51 -14.99
CA ILE A 313 30.81 -7.08 -13.96
C ILE A 313 30.34 -5.88 -13.15
N MET A 314 29.09 -5.47 -13.40
CA MET A 314 28.46 -4.40 -12.64
C MET A 314 28.53 -4.74 -11.15
N ASN A 315 28.80 -3.73 -10.32
CA ASN A 315 28.73 -3.83 -8.87
C ASN A 315 27.42 -4.55 -8.45
N PRO A 316 27.46 -5.51 -7.50
CA PRO A 316 26.28 -6.30 -7.11
C PRO A 316 25.07 -5.45 -6.76
N LEU A 317 25.28 -4.34 -6.03
CA LEU A 317 24.22 -3.41 -5.66
C LEU A 317 23.63 -2.72 -6.88
N LEU A 318 24.48 -2.23 -7.79
CA LEU A 318 24.02 -1.61 -9.03
C LEU A 318 23.23 -2.60 -9.90
N ASN A 319 23.70 -3.84 -9.99
CA ASN A 319 23.00 -4.90 -10.71
C ASN A 319 21.61 -5.17 -10.12
N ALA A 320 21.51 -5.35 -8.78
CA ALA A 320 20.23 -5.54 -8.10
C ALA A 320 19.29 -4.34 -8.34
N ILE A 321 19.77 -3.11 -8.22
CA ILE A 321 18.97 -1.90 -8.49
C ILE A 321 18.44 -1.90 -9.94
N LEU A 322 19.28 -2.24 -10.92
CA LEU A 322 18.88 -2.27 -12.33
C LEU A 322 17.85 -3.37 -12.61
N VAL A 323 18.02 -4.55 -12.03
CA VAL A 323 17.02 -5.63 -12.11
C VAL A 323 15.69 -5.16 -11.54
N GLN A 324 15.69 -4.54 -10.36
CA GLN A 324 14.46 -4.04 -9.75
C GLN A 324 13.84 -2.87 -10.53
N ALA A 325 14.64 -2.03 -11.18
CA ALA A 325 14.16 -1.00 -12.08
C ALA A 325 13.45 -1.58 -13.32
N VAL A 326 13.99 -2.65 -13.90
CA VAL A 326 13.35 -3.38 -15.01
C VAL A 326 12.04 -4.01 -14.56
N VAL A 327 12.02 -4.65 -13.37
CA VAL A 327 10.80 -5.24 -12.80
C VAL A 327 9.73 -4.17 -12.54
N ALA A 328 10.10 -3.03 -11.97
CA ALA A 328 9.21 -1.90 -11.76
C ALA A 328 8.69 -1.32 -13.09
N GLY A 329 9.54 -1.21 -14.11
CA GLY A 329 9.16 -0.79 -15.45
C GLY A 329 8.15 -1.75 -16.10
N ALA A 330 8.39 -3.06 -16.01
CA ALA A 330 7.49 -4.08 -16.53
C ALA A 330 6.16 -4.14 -15.77
N TRP A 331 6.19 -3.95 -14.44
CA TRP A 331 5.00 -3.81 -13.63
C TRP A 331 4.18 -2.59 -14.06
N SER A 332 4.83 -1.42 -14.19
CA SER A 332 4.18 -0.18 -14.61
C SER A 332 3.58 -0.28 -16.01
N TYR A 333 4.31 -0.89 -16.94
CA TYR A 333 3.79 -1.18 -18.28
C TYR A 333 2.53 -2.06 -18.21
N SER A 334 2.58 -3.15 -17.44
CA SER A 334 1.45 -4.09 -17.29
C SER A 334 0.24 -3.44 -16.59
N ALA A 335 0.47 -2.53 -15.65
CA ALA A 335 -0.56 -1.79 -14.91
C ALA A 335 -1.28 -0.73 -15.76
N ASN A 336 -0.65 -0.29 -16.85
CA ASN A 336 -1.17 0.76 -17.74
C ASN A 336 -1.55 0.24 -19.14
N LYS A 337 -1.34 -1.05 -19.43
CA LYS A 337 -1.70 -1.65 -20.71
C LYS A 337 -3.22 -1.74 -20.84
N VAL A 338 -3.77 -1.13 -21.89
CA VAL A 338 -5.18 -1.25 -22.26
C VAL A 338 -5.44 -2.68 -22.78
N PRO A 339 -6.52 -3.36 -22.38
CA PRO A 339 -6.86 -4.68 -22.91
C PRO A 339 -7.01 -4.65 -24.43
N ASP A 340 -6.43 -5.65 -25.11
CA ASP A 340 -6.56 -5.80 -26.55
C ASP A 340 -8.04 -5.87 -26.96
N GLY A 341 -8.47 -5.01 -27.89
CA GLY A 341 -9.85 -4.94 -28.37
C GLY A 341 -10.70 -3.79 -27.82
N VAL A 342 -10.17 -3.00 -26.89
CA VAL A 342 -10.76 -1.70 -26.51
C VAL A 342 -10.07 -0.60 -27.32
N THR A 343 -10.65 -0.23 -28.47
CA THR A 343 -10.21 0.98 -29.20
C THR A 343 -10.64 2.23 -28.42
N PRO A 344 -9.71 3.19 -28.17
CA PRO A 344 -9.98 4.39 -27.37
C PRO A 344 -10.96 5.39 -28.01
#